data_AF-A0AAW4FHR7-F1
#
_entry.id   AF-A0AAW4FHR7-F1
#
_cell.length_a   1.000
_cell.length_b   1.000
_cell.length_c   1.000
_cell.angle_alpha   90.00
_cell.angle_beta   90.00
_cell.angle_gamma   90.00
#
_symmetry.space_group_name_H-M   'P 1'
#
loop_
_entity.id
_entity.type
_entity.pdbx_description
1 polymer ?
#
loop_
_entity_poly.entity_id
_entity_poly.type
_entity_poly.pdbx_seq_one_letter_code
_entity_poly.pdbx_strand_id
1 'polypeptide(L)'
;CALLDESVLNREKTDDGWHTWQQDPLQAHFFGTLNAGEELWERIREQLKLPAPDVAVLTCLCRTLQLGFTGQYRSQDDERREDVIRALTARVPAFTFAQDAPVVVRAPGYRAGRTMYWLSWVAGIVTLAGLWCVLSSVLADQVARLTGQG
;
A
#
# COMPACT_ATOMS: atom_id res chain seq x y z
N CYS A 1 18.14 16.96 4.86
CA CYS A 1 18.04 17.01 3.39
C CYS A 1 17.16 15.89 2.86
N ALA A 2 17.57 14.62 3.00
CA ALA A 2 16.81 13.46 2.48
C ALA A 2 15.29 13.49 2.72
N LEU A 3 14.83 13.76 3.95
CA LEU A 3 13.40 13.87 4.28
C LEU A 3 12.67 14.95 3.47
N LEU A 4 13.25 16.15 3.38
CA LEU A 4 12.65 17.27 2.66
C LEU A 4 12.64 16.98 1.16
N ASP A 5 13.74 16.48 0.62
CA ASP A 5 13.85 16.11 -0.79
C ASP A 5 12.80 15.06 -1.17
N GLU A 6 12.65 14.01 -0.36
CA GLU A 6 11.62 12.99 -0.58
C GLU A 6 10.20 13.58 -0.48
N SER A 7 9.94 14.47 0.49
CA SER A 7 8.62 15.09 0.65
C SER A 7 8.24 16.01 -0.52
N VAL A 8 9.20 16.77 -1.05
CA VAL A 8 8.97 17.69 -2.17
C VAL A 8 8.84 16.92 -3.48
N LEU A 9 9.64 15.86 -3.68
CA LEU A 9 9.60 15.06 -4.91
C LEU A 9 8.38 14.15 -4.98
N ASN A 10 7.83 13.69 -3.85
CA ASN A 10 6.65 12.82 -3.78
C ASN A 10 5.29 13.56 -3.79
N ARG A 11 5.26 14.89 -3.86
CA ARG A 11 3.99 15.63 -3.89
C ARG A 11 3.32 15.50 -5.26
N GLU A 12 1.98 15.51 -5.27
CA GLU A 12 1.20 15.38 -6.52
C GLU A 12 1.31 16.61 -7.44
N LYS A 13 1.70 17.78 -6.89
CA LYS A 13 1.74 19.05 -7.62
C LYS A 13 3.14 19.33 -8.18
N THR A 14 3.24 19.41 -9.50
CA THR A 14 4.44 19.87 -10.22
C THR A 14 4.33 21.37 -10.49
N ASP A 15 4.95 22.18 -9.64
CA ASP A 15 5.11 23.63 -9.84
C ASP A 15 6.58 23.99 -10.15
N ASP A 16 6.87 25.28 -10.40
CA ASP A 16 8.22 25.74 -10.70
C ASP A 16 9.23 25.36 -9.61
N GLY A 17 8.80 25.40 -8.33
CA GLY A 17 9.61 24.96 -7.20
C GLY A 17 9.94 23.48 -7.25
N TRP A 18 9.05 22.63 -7.79
CA TRP A 18 9.30 21.21 -7.99
C TRP A 18 10.39 21.01 -9.05
N HIS A 19 10.32 21.74 -10.16
CA HIS A 19 11.33 21.66 -11.21
C HIS A 19 12.70 22.12 -10.72
N THR A 20 12.77 23.19 -9.92
CA THR A 20 14.03 23.61 -9.27
C THR A 20 14.57 22.51 -8.37
N TRP A 21 13.71 21.89 -7.55
CA TRP A 21 14.11 20.82 -6.63
C TRP A 21 14.52 19.53 -7.33
N GLN A 22 13.94 19.27 -8.51
CA GLN A 22 14.30 18.12 -9.34
C GLN A 22 15.70 18.29 -9.95
N GLN A 23 16.09 19.51 -10.29
CA GLN A 23 17.38 19.81 -10.89
C GLN A 23 18.52 19.80 -9.87
N ASP A 24 18.31 20.41 -8.69
CA ASP A 24 19.30 20.47 -7.63
C ASP A 24 18.66 20.21 -6.25
N PRO A 25 18.39 18.94 -5.89
CA PRO A 25 17.82 18.61 -4.58
C PRO A 25 18.84 18.90 -3.47
N LEU A 26 18.37 19.14 -2.24
CA LEU A 26 19.24 19.54 -1.13
C LEU A 26 20.31 18.49 -0.80
N GLN A 27 20.02 17.20 -1.01
CA GLN A 27 21.01 16.13 -0.91
C GLN A 27 22.17 16.28 -1.90
N ALA A 28 21.90 16.70 -3.14
CA ALA A 28 22.94 16.94 -4.13
C ALA A 28 23.69 18.23 -3.80
N HIS A 29 22.95 19.29 -3.47
CA HIS A 29 23.49 20.60 -3.16
C HIS A 29 24.44 20.59 -1.95
N PHE A 30 24.02 20.01 -0.83
CA PHE A 30 24.78 20.05 0.42
C PHE A 30 25.72 18.86 0.62
N PHE A 31 25.37 17.68 0.09
CA PHE A 31 26.08 16.43 0.37
C PHE A 31 26.67 15.78 -0.89
N GLY A 32 26.44 16.34 -2.08
CA GLY A 32 26.98 15.80 -3.33
C GLY A 32 26.44 14.41 -3.67
N THR A 33 25.32 14.00 -3.08
CA THR A 33 24.74 12.65 -3.22
C THR A 33 23.30 12.74 -3.70
N LEU A 34 22.92 11.84 -4.60
CA LEU A 34 21.53 11.60 -4.98
C LEU A 34 20.94 10.36 -4.30
N ASN A 35 21.76 9.68 -3.49
CA ASN A 35 21.45 8.41 -2.86
C ASN A 35 21.23 8.53 -1.35
N ALA A 36 20.84 9.71 -0.85
CA ALA A 36 20.67 9.92 0.60
C ALA A 36 19.57 9.02 1.19
N GLY A 37 18.67 8.49 0.34
CA GLY A 37 17.71 7.45 0.68
C GLY A 37 18.36 6.19 1.27
N GLU A 38 19.31 5.60 0.56
CA GLU A 38 20.00 4.38 0.97
C GLU A 38 21.04 4.66 2.06
N GLU A 39 21.78 5.76 1.93
CA GLU A 39 22.83 6.15 2.86
C GLU A 39 22.28 6.42 4.27
N LEU A 40 21.07 6.99 4.40
CA LEU A 40 20.43 7.17 5.69
C LEU A 40 20.15 5.83 6.38
N TRP A 41 19.68 4.83 5.63
CA TRP A 41 19.40 3.49 6.16
C TRP A 41 20.68 2.76 6.55
N GLU A 42 21.74 2.90 5.76
CA GLU A 42 23.06 2.39 6.13
C GLU A 42 23.57 3.02 7.42
N ARG A 43 23.47 4.35 7.53
CA ARG A 43 23.86 5.08 8.73
C ARG A 43 23.06 4.69 9.97
N ILE A 44 21.74 4.42 9.84
CA ILE A 44 20.93 3.87 10.92
C ILE A 44 21.48 2.51 11.37
N ARG A 45 21.77 1.60 10.43
CA ARG A 45 22.33 0.27 10.75
C ARG A 45 23.70 0.37 11.42
N GLU A 46 24.54 1.29 11.00
CA GLU A 46 25.84 1.54 11.64
C GLU A 46 25.68 2.06 13.07
N GLN A 47 24.80 3.04 13.30
CA GLN A 47 24.52 3.57 14.63
C GLN A 47 23.94 2.50 15.58
N LEU A 48 23.15 1.55 15.06
CA LEU A 48 22.67 0.40 15.82
C LEU A 48 23.75 -0.63 16.14
N LYS A 49 24.84 -0.71 15.38
CA LYS A 49 25.97 -1.59 15.70
C LYS A 49 26.86 -1.01 16.80
N LEU A 50 26.86 0.31 16.99
CA LEU A 50 27.66 0.95 18.04
C LEU A 50 27.13 0.58 19.44
N PRO A 51 28.03 0.35 20.43
CA PRO A 51 27.65 -0.01 21.79
C PRO A 51 27.05 1.18 22.57
N ALA A 52 27.45 2.42 22.24
CA ALA A 52 26.95 3.65 22.85
C ALA A 52 26.80 4.77 21.80
N PRO A 53 25.75 4.73 20.97
CA PRO A 53 25.46 5.76 19.99
C PRO A 53 24.98 7.07 20.66
N ASP A 54 25.18 8.19 19.97
CA ASP A 54 24.67 9.50 20.43
C ASP A 54 23.14 9.53 20.37
N VAL A 55 22.51 9.75 21.52
CA VAL A 55 21.06 9.80 21.69
C VAL A 55 20.43 10.92 20.85
N ALA A 56 21.13 12.04 20.65
CA ALA A 56 20.62 13.14 19.82
C ALA A 56 20.53 12.74 18.34
N VAL A 57 21.52 12.00 17.84
CA VAL A 57 21.53 11.48 16.46
C VAL A 57 20.44 10.44 16.28
N LEU A 58 20.32 9.48 17.20
CA LEU A 58 19.25 8.48 17.16
C LEU A 58 17.86 9.13 17.19
N THR A 59 17.68 10.15 18.04
CA THR A 59 16.44 10.94 18.13
C THR A 59 16.08 11.60 16.80
N CYS A 60 17.06 12.23 16.14
CA CYS A 60 16.84 12.82 14.82
C CYS A 60 16.45 11.77 13.77
N LEU A 61 17.12 10.61 13.77
CA LEU A 61 16.80 9.50 12.87
C LEU A 61 15.38 8.95 13.12
N CYS A 62 14.99 8.76 14.38
CA CYS A 62 13.62 8.39 14.75
C CYS A 62 12.60 9.40 14.22
N ARG A 63 12.84 10.71 14.42
CA ARG A 63 11.93 11.76 13.93
C ARG A 63 11.83 11.77 12.42
N THR A 64 12.93 11.56 11.70
CA THR A 64 12.87 11.50 10.23
C THR A 64 11.98 10.35 9.74
N LEU A 65 12.05 9.17 10.38
CA LEU A 65 11.19 8.04 10.04
C LEU A 65 9.73 8.29 10.43
N GLN A 66 9.48 8.94 11.57
CA GLN A 66 8.12 9.28 12.03
C GLN A 66 7.43 10.30 11.11
N LEU A 67 8.19 11.20 10.50
CA LEU A 67 7.69 12.17 9.52
C LEU A 67 7.38 11.55 8.15
N GLY A 68 7.47 10.22 8.02
CA GLY A 68 7.09 9.49 6.81
C GLY A 68 8.22 9.29 5.80
N PHE A 69 9.48 9.53 6.19
CA PHE A 69 10.62 9.18 5.35
C PHE A 69 10.64 7.68 5.07
N THR A 70 10.72 7.30 3.79
CA THR A 70 10.76 5.89 3.40
C THR A 70 12.06 5.55 2.68
N GLY A 71 12.60 6.46 1.88
CA GLY A 71 13.74 6.20 1.00
C GLY A 71 13.44 5.09 -0.01
N GLN A 72 14.47 4.34 -0.40
CA GLN A 72 14.35 3.25 -1.38
C GLN A 72 13.67 1.98 -0.85
N TYR A 73 13.42 1.89 0.46
CA TYR A 73 12.75 0.74 1.09
C TYR A 73 11.23 0.69 0.84
N ARG A 74 10.68 1.47 -0.09
CA ARG A 74 9.26 1.37 -0.50
C ARG A 74 8.88 0.05 -1.17
N SER A 75 9.85 -0.73 -1.67
CA SER A 75 9.57 -1.92 -2.49
C SER A 75 10.27 -3.20 -2.06
N GLN A 76 11.19 -3.16 -1.09
CA GLN A 76 12.04 -4.29 -0.71
C GLN A 76 12.04 -4.45 0.82
N ASP A 77 11.31 -5.45 1.32
CA ASP A 77 11.30 -5.95 2.71
C ASP A 77 10.81 -4.98 3.81
N ASP A 78 9.49 -4.78 3.92
CA ASP A 78 8.85 -4.14 5.08
C ASP A 78 9.22 -4.83 6.41
N GLU A 79 9.43 -6.16 6.41
CA GLU A 79 9.75 -6.93 7.62
C GLU A 79 11.13 -6.55 8.20
N ARG A 80 12.15 -6.37 7.34
CA ARG A 80 13.48 -5.88 7.76
C ARG A 80 13.43 -4.43 8.24
N ARG A 81 12.56 -3.61 7.64
CA ARG A 81 12.36 -2.22 8.04
C ARG A 81 11.79 -2.14 9.46
N GLU A 82 10.75 -2.92 9.74
CA GLU A 82 10.12 -2.95 11.07
C GLU A 82 11.10 -3.38 12.17
N ASP A 83 11.95 -4.36 11.90
CA ASP A 83 12.98 -4.81 12.85
C ASP A 83 14.00 -3.71 13.17
N VAL A 84 14.46 -2.99 12.15
CA VAL A 84 15.39 -1.86 12.32
C VAL A 84 14.73 -0.72 13.10
N ILE A 85 13.47 -0.40 12.79
CA ILE A 85 12.70 0.62 13.52
C ILE A 85 12.50 0.20 14.98
N ARG A 86 12.20 -1.08 15.23
CA ARG A 86 12.01 -1.61 16.59
C ARG A 86 13.31 -1.54 17.39
N ALA A 87 14.44 -1.93 16.80
CA ALA A 87 15.76 -1.86 17.43
C ALA A 87 16.17 -0.40 17.73
N LEU A 88 15.87 0.52 16.82
CA LEU A 88 16.10 1.96 17.00
C LEU A 88 15.25 2.52 18.14
N THR A 89 13.96 2.22 18.15
CA THR A 89 13.01 2.67 19.17
C THR A 89 13.38 2.14 20.56
N ALA A 90 13.83 0.88 20.66
CA ALA A 90 14.26 0.28 21.92
C ALA A 90 15.46 1.00 22.57
N ARG A 91 16.31 1.66 21.77
CA ARG A 91 17.49 2.39 22.26
C ARG A 91 17.20 3.84 22.63
N VAL A 92 16.05 4.40 22.24
CA VAL A 92 15.71 5.80 22.52
C VAL A 92 14.57 5.85 23.54
N PRO A 93 14.86 6.09 24.83
CA PRO A 93 13.86 6.01 25.91
C PRO A 93 12.73 7.06 25.81
N ALA A 94 12.90 8.10 25.01
CA ALA A 94 11.89 9.15 24.80
C ALA A 94 10.91 8.86 23.64
N PHE A 95 11.13 7.79 22.87
CA PHE A 95 10.32 7.47 21.69
C PHE A 95 9.58 6.17 21.93
N THR A 96 8.43 6.23 22.59
CA THR A 96 7.37 5.26 22.29
C THR A 96 6.81 5.66 20.93
N PHE A 97 7.27 5.01 19.86
CA PHE A 97 6.58 5.05 18.58
C PHE A 97 5.12 4.75 18.90
N ALA A 98 4.24 5.74 18.76
CA ALA A 98 2.81 5.48 18.83
C ALA A 98 2.59 4.55 17.64
N GLN A 99 2.53 3.24 17.90
CA GLN A 99 2.05 2.30 16.91
C GLN A 99 0.70 2.87 16.50
N ASP A 100 0.63 3.39 15.28
CA ASP A 100 -0.63 3.80 14.69
C ASP A 100 -1.54 2.60 14.86
N ALA A 101 -2.54 2.77 15.74
CA ALA A 101 -3.56 1.77 15.98
C ALA A 101 -3.99 1.28 14.61
N PRO A 102 -3.93 -0.03 14.32
CA PRO A 102 -3.88 -0.56 12.97
C PRO A 102 -4.95 0.12 12.14
N VAL A 103 -4.54 1.14 11.37
CA VAL A 103 -5.45 1.86 10.52
C VAL A 103 -5.85 0.79 9.53
N VAL A 104 -7.14 0.52 9.43
CA VAL A 104 -7.69 -0.43 8.47
C VAL A 104 -7.39 0.12 7.09
N VAL A 105 -6.18 -0.14 6.62
CA VAL A 105 -5.77 0.11 5.24
C VAL A 105 -6.63 -0.86 4.45
N ARG A 106 -7.50 -0.31 3.60
CA ARG A 106 -8.24 -1.13 2.64
C ARG A 106 -7.21 -1.94 1.87
N ALA A 107 -7.21 -3.26 2.08
CA ALA A 107 -6.39 -4.18 1.31
C ALA A 107 -6.56 -3.85 -0.18
N PRO A 108 -5.49 -3.48 -0.90
CA PRO A 108 -5.58 -3.22 -2.32
C PRO A 108 -5.74 -4.58 -3.00
N GLY A 109 -6.99 -5.03 -3.23
CA GLY A 109 -7.19 -6.25 -4.00
C GLY A 109 -8.42 -7.10 -3.73
N TYR A 110 -9.58 -6.54 -3.38
CA TYR A 110 -10.84 -7.32 -3.41
C TYR A 110 -11.85 -6.80 -4.45
N ARG A 111 -11.36 -6.47 -5.65
CA ARG A 111 -12.26 -6.22 -6.81
C ARG A 111 -12.74 -7.53 -7.47
N ALA A 112 -12.13 -8.68 -7.15
CA ALA A 112 -12.51 -9.98 -7.68
C ALA A 112 -13.86 -10.51 -7.15
N GLY A 113 -14.28 -10.13 -5.94
CA GLY A 113 -15.55 -10.60 -5.36
C GLY A 113 -16.79 -10.04 -6.08
N ARG A 114 -16.72 -8.79 -6.57
CA ARG A 114 -17.89 -8.13 -7.19
C ARG A 114 -18.18 -8.64 -8.60
N THR A 115 -17.15 -8.97 -9.37
CA THR A 115 -17.33 -9.59 -10.70
C THR A 115 -17.85 -11.02 -10.58
N MET A 116 -17.35 -11.79 -9.61
CA MET A 116 -17.81 -13.15 -9.36
C MET A 116 -19.28 -13.21 -8.89
N TYR A 117 -19.71 -12.25 -8.07
CA TYR A 117 -21.12 -12.10 -7.67
C TYR A 117 -22.03 -11.80 -8.86
N TRP A 118 -21.61 -10.89 -9.75
CA TRP A 118 -22.36 -10.58 -10.98
C TRP A 118 -22.47 -11.79 -11.91
N LEU A 119 -21.40 -12.57 -12.07
CA LEU A 119 -21.43 -13.80 -12.86
C LEU A 119 -22.37 -14.85 -12.24
N SER A 120 -22.38 -14.98 -10.92
CA SER A 120 -23.30 -15.88 -10.22
C SER A 120 -24.77 -15.48 -10.42
N TRP A 121 -25.08 -14.18 -10.38
CA TRP A 121 -26.43 -13.68 -10.66
C TRP A 121 -26.88 -13.94 -12.09
N VAL A 122 -26.01 -13.70 -13.07
CA VAL A 122 -26.31 -13.99 -14.49
C VAL A 122 -26.55 -15.48 -14.68
N ALA A 123 -25.72 -16.35 -14.09
CA ALA A 123 -25.93 -17.79 -14.15
C ALA A 123 -27.26 -18.22 -13.50
N GLY A 124 -27.63 -17.62 -12.38
CA GLY A 124 -28.93 -17.84 -11.72
C GLY A 124 -30.11 -17.44 -12.60
N ILE A 125 -30.05 -16.29 -13.27
CA ILE A 125 -31.11 -15.84 -14.18
C ILE A 125 -31.23 -16.76 -15.40
N VAL A 126 -30.10 -17.16 -15.99
CA VAL A 126 -30.09 -18.05 -17.17
C VAL A 126 -30.67 -19.42 -16.83
N THR A 127 -30.31 -19.98 -15.67
CA THR A 127 -30.85 -21.27 -15.22
C THR A 127 -32.34 -21.20 -14.93
N LEU A 128 -32.83 -20.12 -14.29
CA LEU A 128 -34.25 -19.93 -14.03
C LEU A 128 -35.05 -19.75 -15.33
N ALA A 129 -34.55 -18.95 -16.27
CA ALA A 129 -35.18 -18.74 -17.57
C ALA A 129 -35.20 -20.03 -18.41
N GLY A 130 -34.12 -20.80 -18.40
CA GLY A 130 -34.06 -22.11 -19.05
C GLY A 130 -35.07 -23.08 -18.45
N LEU A 131 -35.15 -23.17 -17.13
CA LEU A 131 -36.12 -24.02 -16.43
C LEU A 131 -37.56 -23.60 -16.75
N TRP A 132 -37.83 -22.29 -16.75
CA TRP A 132 -39.14 -21.76 -17.10
C TRP A 132 -39.53 -22.09 -18.55
N CYS A 133 -38.62 -21.91 -19.50
CA CYS A 133 -38.86 -22.25 -20.90
C CYS A 133 -39.17 -23.73 -21.08
N VAL A 134 -38.39 -24.62 -20.45
CA VAL A 134 -38.63 -26.08 -20.49
C VAL A 134 -39.98 -26.42 -19.85
N LEU A 135 -40.29 -25.84 -18.70
CA LEU A 135 -41.57 -26.08 -18.03
C LEU A 135 -42.74 -25.60 -18.88
N SER A 136 -42.61 -24.44 -19.52
CA SER A 136 -43.64 -23.84 -20.38
C SER A 136 -43.88 -24.65 -21.65
N SER A 137 -42.83 -25.21 -22.27
CA SER A 137 -42.97 -26.03 -23.47
C SER A 137 -43.56 -27.39 -23.15
N VAL A 138 -43.20 -27.99 -22.01
CA VAL A 138 -43.83 -29.23 -21.53
C VAL A 138 -45.30 -28.99 -21.20
N LEU A 139 -45.65 -27.88 -20.52
CA LEU A 139 -47.05 -27.53 -20.26
C LEU A 139 -47.82 -27.32 -21.57
N ALA A 140 -47.24 -26.62 -22.54
CA ALA A 140 -47.87 -26.40 -23.83
C ALA A 140 -48.10 -27.71 -24.61
N ASP A 141 -47.14 -28.64 -24.58
CA ASP A 141 -47.28 -29.96 -25.21
C ASP A 141 -48.36 -30.80 -24.52
N GLN A 142 -48.44 -30.78 -23.18
CA GLN A 142 -49.47 -31.48 -22.43
C GLN A 142 -50.87 -30.90 -22.68
N VAL A 143 -51.01 -29.57 -22.73
CA VAL A 143 -52.28 -28.91 -23.05
C VAL A 143 -52.69 -29.21 -24.49
N ALA A 144 -51.77 -29.14 -25.45
CA ALA A 144 -52.05 -29.43 -26.86
C ALA A 144 -52.51 -30.89 -27.06
N ARG A 145 -51.92 -31.85 -26.35
CA ARG A 145 -52.35 -33.26 -26.37
C ARG A 145 -53.76 -33.45 -25.82
N LEU A 146 -54.12 -32.72 -24.76
CA LEU A 146 -55.45 -32.80 -24.15
C LEU A 146 -56.54 -32.11 -25.00
N THR A 147 -56.21 -31.04 -25.72
CA THR A 147 -57.15 -30.33 -26.60
C THR A 147 -57.20 -30.89 -28.02
N GLY A 148 -56.19 -31.62 -28.48
CA GLY A 148 -56.10 -32.22 -29.82
C GLY A 148 -56.72 -33.62 -29.96
N GLN A 149 -57.27 -34.17 -28.88
CA GLN A 149 -58.04 -35.43 -28.88
C GLN A 149 -59.56 -35.21 -28.82
N GLY A 150 -60.04 -34.00 -29.12
CA GLY A 150 -61.46 -33.67 -29.31
C GLY A 150 -61.85 -33.67 -30.78
#